data_AF-A0A432GYF9-F1
#
_entry.id   AF-A0A432GYF9-F1
#
_cell.length_a   1.000
_cell.length_b   1.000
_cell.length_c   1.000
_cell.angle_alpha   90.00
_cell.angle_beta   90.00
_cell.angle_gamma   90.00
#
_symmetry.space_group_name_H-M   'P 1'
#
loop_
_entity.id
_entity.type
_entity.pdbx_description
1 polymer ?
#
loop_
_entity_poly.entity_id
_entity_poly.type
_entity_poly.pdbx_seq_one_letter_code
_entity_poly.pdbx_strand_id
1 'polypeptide(L)'
;MFCANTYTKIIKSKAINTVFDEISEASGSTLVDSTVEESSIKDSTITKSKILDNSKIMNKSIIINSTIENSTISNSEIINQTITNQIITNSKIQGPAKEEEAAKEE
;
A
#
# COMPACT_ATOMS: atom_id res chain seq x y z
N MET A 1 16.52 7.90 27.67
CA MET A 1 15.23 8.57 27.46
C MET A 1 14.56 7.81 26.33
N PHE A 2 13.69 6.84 26.65
CA PHE A 2 12.92 6.12 25.63
C PHE A 2 11.70 6.99 25.34
N CYS A 3 11.69 7.66 24.17
CA CYS A 3 10.46 8.24 23.66
C CYS A 3 9.47 7.09 23.44
N ALA A 4 8.22 7.28 23.82
CA ALA A 4 7.18 6.28 23.61
C ALA A 4 6.98 6.11 22.10
N ASN A 5 7.24 4.90 21.60
CA ASN A 5 6.93 4.56 20.22
C ASN A 5 5.40 4.66 20.02
N THR A 6 4.96 5.40 19.01
CA THR A 6 3.55 5.66 18.72
C THR A 6 2.99 4.56 17.83
N TYR A 7 2.60 3.45 18.45
CA TYR A 7 1.89 2.37 17.78
C TYR A 7 0.49 2.83 17.33
N THR A 8 0.24 2.86 16.02
CA THR A 8 -1.09 3.15 15.47
C THR A 8 -1.80 1.85 15.12
N LYS A 9 -2.97 1.61 15.73
CA LYS A 9 -3.86 0.51 15.34
C LYS A 9 -5.17 1.05 14.84
N ILE A 10 -5.53 0.69 13.60
CA ILE A 10 -6.86 0.98 13.05
C ILE A 10 -7.54 -0.27 12.53
N ILE A 11 -8.84 -0.35 12.77
CA ILE A 11 -9.66 -1.50 12.41
C ILE A 11 -10.95 -0.97 11.80
N LYS A 12 -11.32 -1.49 10.63
CA LYS A 12 -12.57 -1.16 9.93
C LYS A 12 -12.82 0.35 9.84
N SER A 13 -11.75 1.09 9.57
CA SER A 13 -11.74 2.55 9.62
C SER A 13 -11.17 3.14 8.34
N LYS A 14 -11.38 4.45 8.15
CA LYS A 14 -10.74 5.21 7.07
C LYS A 14 -9.71 6.15 7.67
N ALA A 15 -8.47 6.06 7.19
CA ALA A 15 -7.39 6.98 7.50
C ALA A 15 -6.99 7.73 6.23
N ILE A 16 -6.72 9.03 6.36
CA ILE A 16 -6.37 9.92 5.27
C ILE A 16 -5.15 10.72 5.70
N ASN A 17 -4.14 10.84 4.83
CA ASN A 17 -2.92 11.60 5.12
C ASN A 17 -2.31 11.22 6.48
N THR A 18 -2.28 9.92 6.75
CA THR A 18 -1.83 9.35 8.02
C THR A 18 -0.54 8.57 7.80
N VAL A 19 0.40 8.70 8.73
CA VAL A 19 1.63 7.91 8.78
C VAL A 19 1.40 6.71 9.70
N PHE A 20 1.72 5.53 9.20
CA PHE A 20 1.78 4.28 9.95
C PHE A 20 3.24 3.88 10.01
N ASP A 21 3.87 4.02 11.17
CA ASP A 21 5.26 3.68 11.44
C ASP A 21 5.34 2.79 12.69
N GLU A 22 6.55 2.40 13.08
CA GLU A 22 6.83 1.76 14.38
C GLU A 22 5.91 0.55 14.69
N ILE A 23 5.77 -0.37 13.72
CA ILE A 23 4.98 -1.61 13.88
C ILE A 23 3.47 -1.34 13.99
N SER A 24 2.99 -0.28 13.33
CA SER A 24 1.55 0.00 13.24
C SER A 24 0.76 -1.10 12.51
N GLU A 25 -0.53 -1.21 12.82
CA GLU A 25 -1.44 -2.21 12.28
C GLU A 25 -2.71 -1.60 11.69
N ALA A 26 -3.09 -2.02 10.49
CA ALA A 26 -4.41 -1.73 9.93
C ALA A 26 -5.11 -3.00 9.44
N SER A 27 -6.39 -3.15 9.78
CA SER A 27 -7.21 -4.29 9.32
C SER A 27 -8.58 -3.85 8.83
N GLY A 28 -9.06 -4.40 7.71
CA GLY A 28 -10.39 -4.09 7.19
C GLY A 28 -10.57 -2.61 6.83
N SER A 29 -9.49 -1.86 6.63
CA SER A 29 -9.48 -0.40 6.63
C SER A 29 -9.22 0.18 5.25
N THR A 30 -9.45 1.49 5.10
CA THR A 30 -9.10 2.24 3.90
C THR A 30 -8.04 3.28 4.24
N LEU A 31 -6.88 3.21 3.58
CA LEU A 31 -5.78 4.16 3.72
C LEU A 31 -5.69 4.99 2.45
N VAL A 32 -5.73 6.31 2.59
CA VAL A 32 -5.68 7.23 1.45
C VAL A 32 -4.55 8.23 1.68
N ASP A 33 -3.67 8.38 0.69
CA ASP A 33 -2.58 9.36 0.75
C ASP A 33 -1.70 9.16 2.00
N SER A 34 -1.49 7.91 2.37
CA SER A 34 -0.82 7.53 3.62
C SER A 34 0.62 7.09 3.35
N THR A 35 1.45 7.18 4.39
CA THR A 35 2.75 6.52 4.41
C THR A 35 2.66 5.32 5.35
N VAL A 36 3.10 4.15 4.88
CA VAL A 36 3.10 2.90 5.64
C VAL A 36 4.53 2.39 5.67
N GLU A 37 5.13 2.35 6.85
CA GLU A 37 6.53 1.98 7.12
C GLU A 37 6.57 1.00 8.29
N GLU A 38 7.37 -0.06 8.19
CA GLU A 38 7.52 -1.12 9.21
C GLU A 38 6.19 -1.70 9.73
N SER A 39 5.11 -1.60 8.96
CA SER A 39 3.74 -1.81 9.45
C SER A 39 3.07 -3.04 8.85
N SER A 40 2.04 -3.57 9.51
CA SER A 40 1.26 -4.70 9.01
C SER A 40 -0.16 -4.30 8.64
N ILE A 41 -0.51 -4.45 7.36
CA ILE A 41 -1.82 -4.10 6.82
C ILE A 41 -2.49 -5.35 6.24
N LYS A 42 -3.76 -5.58 6.62
CA LYS A 42 -4.50 -6.79 6.26
C LYS A 42 -5.91 -6.45 5.79
N ASP A 43 -6.41 -7.15 4.78
CA ASP A 43 -7.79 -7.04 4.30
C ASP A 43 -8.22 -5.58 4.06
N SER A 44 -7.31 -4.74 3.55
CA SER A 44 -7.48 -3.29 3.49
C SER A 44 -7.30 -2.74 2.08
N THR A 45 -7.90 -1.59 1.82
CA THR A 45 -7.69 -0.84 0.57
C THR A 45 -6.73 0.30 0.81
N ILE A 46 -5.68 0.40 -0.01
CA ILE A 46 -4.62 1.40 0.08
C ILE A 46 -4.56 2.15 -1.24
N THR A 47 -4.70 3.47 -1.21
CA THR A 47 -4.78 4.28 -2.42
C THR A 47 -3.90 5.52 -2.34
N LYS A 48 -3.15 5.80 -3.41
CA LYS A 48 -2.27 6.98 -3.51
C LYS A 48 -1.24 7.06 -2.37
N SER A 49 -0.82 5.92 -1.85
CA SER A 49 0.01 5.84 -0.66
C SER A 49 1.45 5.45 -1.00
N LYS A 50 2.34 5.60 -0.02
CA LYS A 50 3.69 5.02 -0.03
C LYS A 50 3.73 3.85 0.94
N ILE A 51 4.20 2.70 0.47
CA ILE A 51 4.41 1.50 1.28
C ILE A 51 5.92 1.22 1.25
N LEU A 52 6.56 1.40 2.40
CA LEU A 52 8.01 1.46 2.55
C LEU A 52 8.49 0.46 3.60
N ASP A 53 9.77 0.14 3.53
CA ASP A 53 10.62 -0.47 4.55
C ASP A 53 9.96 -1.50 5.46
N ASN A 54 10.14 -2.78 5.12
CA ASN A 54 9.67 -3.95 5.86
C ASN A 54 8.16 -4.01 6.10
N SER A 55 7.37 -3.14 5.46
CA SER A 55 5.92 -3.20 5.52
C SER A 55 5.39 -4.50 4.93
N LYS A 56 4.31 -5.01 5.54
CA LYS A 56 3.67 -6.28 5.16
C LYS A 56 2.22 -6.02 4.82
N ILE A 57 1.88 -6.15 3.54
CA ILE A 57 0.50 -6.09 3.08
C ILE A 57 0.03 -7.49 2.73
N MET A 58 -1.04 -7.94 3.37
CA MET A 58 -1.44 -9.34 3.31
C MET A 58 -2.95 -9.49 3.12
N ASN A 59 -3.35 -10.73 2.82
CA ASN A 59 -4.72 -11.13 2.54
C ASN A 59 -5.30 -10.34 1.36
N LYS A 60 -6.63 -10.27 1.25
CA LYS A 60 -7.39 -9.67 0.14
C LYS A 60 -7.30 -8.14 0.11
N SER A 61 -6.10 -7.60 0.34
CA SER A 61 -5.83 -6.17 0.28
C SER A 61 -5.73 -5.71 -1.17
N ILE A 62 -6.09 -4.45 -1.40
CA ILE A 62 -6.08 -3.83 -2.73
C ILE A 62 -5.20 -2.58 -2.64
N ILE A 63 -4.19 -2.48 -3.49
CA ILE A 63 -3.25 -1.37 -3.55
C ILE A 63 -3.41 -0.69 -4.90
N ILE A 64 -3.69 0.62 -4.92
CA ILE A 64 -3.98 1.36 -6.15
C ILE A 64 -3.16 2.65 -6.19
N ASN A 65 -2.56 2.97 -7.34
CA ASN A 65 -1.85 4.23 -7.58
C ASN A 65 -0.79 4.53 -6.52
N SER A 66 -0.10 3.52 -6.02
CA SER A 66 0.81 3.63 -4.86
C SER A 66 2.26 3.31 -5.24
N THR A 67 3.19 3.85 -4.47
CA THR A 67 4.61 3.50 -4.55
C THR A 67 4.93 2.45 -3.49
N ILE A 68 5.68 1.41 -3.87
CA ILE A 68 5.97 0.26 -3.02
C ILE A 68 7.48 -0.03 -3.06
N GLU A 69 8.15 0.17 -1.92
CA GLU A 69 9.61 0.04 -1.74
C GLU A 69 9.97 -0.81 -0.51
N ASN A 70 11.01 -1.65 -0.64
CA ASN A 70 11.51 -2.60 0.37
C ASN A 70 10.44 -3.36 1.22
N SER A 71 9.37 -3.88 0.62
CA SER A 71 8.20 -4.41 1.34
C SER A 71 7.81 -5.83 0.89
N THR A 72 6.92 -6.46 1.66
CA THR A 72 6.36 -7.78 1.34
C THR A 72 4.86 -7.70 1.12
N ILE A 73 4.39 -8.22 -0.01
CA ILE A 73 2.97 -8.26 -0.37
C ILE A 73 2.54 -9.70 -0.66
N SER A 74 1.40 -10.11 -0.11
CA SER A 74 0.85 -11.45 -0.35
C SER A 74 -0.66 -11.47 -0.49
N ASN A 75 -1.16 -12.32 -1.41
CA ASN A 75 -2.60 -12.58 -1.62
C ASN A 75 -3.44 -11.33 -1.97
N SER A 76 -2.81 -10.31 -2.57
CA SER A 76 -3.39 -8.98 -2.80
C SER A 76 -3.60 -8.65 -4.29
N GLU A 77 -4.31 -7.57 -4.57
CA GLU A 77 -4.38 -6.96 -5.90
C GLU A 77 -3.61 -5.63 -5.90
N ILE A 78 -2.77 -5.41 -6.91
CA ILE A 78 -1.89 -4.25 -7.04
C ILE A 78 -2.11 -3.62 -8.42
N ILE A 79 -2.48 -2.34 -8.45
CA ILE A 79 -2.93 -1.64 -9.66
C ILE A 79 -2.22 -0.29 -9.78
N ASN A 80 -1.72 0.04 -10.98
CA ASN A 80 -1.14 1.33 -11.35
C ASN A 80 -0.03 1.81 -10.41
N GLN A 81 0.88 0.92 -10.06
CA GLN A 81 1.89 1.14 -9.03
C GLN A 81 3.29 1.40 -9.58
N THR A 82 4.15 1.93 -8.71
CA THR A 82 5.61 1.83 -8.83
C THR A 82 6.12 0.82 -7.80
N ILE A 83 6.90 -0.18 -8.22
CA ILE A 83 7.42 -1.27 -7.36
C ILE A 83 8.94 -1.31 -7.48
N THR A 84 9.65 -1.33 -6.34
CA THR A 84 11.11 -1.52 -6.30
C THR A 84 11.50 -2.36 -5.08
N ASN A 85 12.41 -3.33 -5.24
CA ASN A 85 12.92 -4.18 -4.15
C ASN A 85 11.83 -4.86 -3.30
N GLN A 86 10.88 -5.52 -3.95
CA GLN A 86 9.72 -6.15 -3.29
C GLN A 86 9.78 -7.68 -3.31
N ILE A 87 9.11 -8.29 -2.32
CA ILE A 87 8.67 -9.68 -2.40
C ILE A 87 7.15 -9.69 -2.58
N ILE A 88 6.67 -10.21 -3.71
CA ILE A 88 5.24 -10.30 -4.01
C ILE A 88 4.87 -11.75 -4.29
N THR A 89 3.88 -12.28 -3.57
CA THR A 89 3.43 -13.68 -3.69
C THR A 89 1.92 -13.78 -3.82
N ASN A 90 1.41 -14.73 -4.60
CA ASN A 90 -0.02 -15.00 -4.78
C ASN A 90 -0.87 -13.74 -5.07
N SER A 91 -0.29 -12.73 -5.73
CA SER A 91 -0.93 -11.43 -5.93
C SER A 91 -1.08 -11.15 -7.41
N LYS A 92 -2.15 -10.42 -7.77
CA LYS A 92 -2.37 -9.93 -9.13
C LYS A 92 -1.73 -8.54 -9.25
N ILE A 93 -0.96 -8.33 -10.32
CA ILE A 93 -0.32 -7.04 -10.61
C ILE A 93 -0.83 -6.54 -11.96
N GLN A 94 -1.34 -5.31 -12.00
CA GLN A 94 -1.83 -4.67 -13.20
C GLN A 94 -1.17 -3.29 -13.36
N GLY A 95 -0.48 -3.07 -14.48
CA GLY A 95 0.08 -1.76 -14.80
C GLY A 95 -0.99 -0.73 -15.18
N PRO A 96 -0.59 0.54 -15.40
CA PRO A 96 -1.48 1.55 -15.94
C PRO A 96 -2.14 1.06 -17.23
N ALA A 97 -3.44 1.32 -17.37
CA ALA A 97 -4.11 1.15 -18.65
C ALA A 97 -3.37 2.03 -19.66
N LYS A 98 -2.94 1.45 -20.79
CA LYS A 98 -2.41 2.24 -21.89
C LYS A 98 -3.52 3.20 -22.29
N GLU A 99 -3.31 4.50 -22.14
CA GLU A 99 -4.07 5.48 -22.89
C GLU A 99 -3.79 5.14 -24.36
N GLU A 100 -4.82 4.69 -25.07
CA GLU A 100 -4.76 4.48 -26.51
C GLU A 100 -4.50 5.86 -27.10
N GLU A 101 -3.24 6.11 -27.44
CA GLU A 101 -2.80 7.35 -28.08
C GLU A 101 -3.54 7.42 -29.42
N ALA A 102 -4.64 8.18 -29.45
CA ALA A 102 -5.39 8.41 -30.66
C ALA A 102 -4.46 9.09 -31.65
N ALA A 103 -3.91 8.31 -32.59
CA ALA A 103 -3.16 8.81 -33.72
C ALA A 103 -4.04 9.84 -34.45
N LYS A 104 -3.73 11.12 -34.25
CA LYS A 104 -4.24 12.17 -35.13
C LYS A 104 -3.44 12.06 -36.42
N GLU A 105 -4.00 11.36 -37.40
CA GLU A 105 -3.65 11.60 -38.80
C GLU A 105 -4.12 13.01 -39.17
N GLU A 106 -3.18 13.92 -39.46
CA GLU A 106 -3.35 15.05 -40.36
C GLU A 106 -2.27 14.99 -41.44
#